data_AF-A0A951IUU9-F1
#
_entry.id   AF-A0A951IUU9-F1
#
_cell.length_a   1.000
_cell.length_b   1.000
_cell.length_c   1.000
_cell.angle_alpha   90.00
_cell.angle_beta   90.00
_cell.angle_gamma   90.00
#
_symmetry.space_group_name_H-M   'P 1'
#
loop_
_entity.id
_entity.type
_entity.pdbx_description
1 polymer ?
#
loop_
_entity_poly.entity_id
_entity_poly.type
_entity_poly.pdbx_seq_one_letter_code
_entity_poly.pdbx_strand_id
1 'polypeptide(L)'
;MVKKWIGVSALVAVLVGGYFIVENKFSEAPELLAEEIEIEEFEIQEEENLLFGININGLQITEGIVGKNQTLSSILSPFNVPYEIIDQIARKSKDVFDVRKIAFNKKFTVLTPEDSSQAQFFIYEPNPSEYVVFKLDDLEIYKEEKPVELRHVEKGGVITDNLSFNMNRLGITNDMIDQFADLFGWYVNFQGLQKGDVFKVVYKEKVIEDQVVGITDIEAAYFQHKGQEYHAIPFEQNGEVNFFDQEGNSFKKSFLRDPVKYTRISSKYNLRRFHPVQKRYKPHLGTDYAAQPGTEIRTVGDGTVVEARFTSANGNFVKIKHNDTYTTQYLHMSKIASGMKPGTRVKQGQVIGFVGSTGLATGPHLCFRFWKNGKQVDWLAEKLPPADPISKENREAFERIKQEKIHQIAGILVQEEEKKLLAEN
;
A
#
# COMPACT_ATOMS: atom_id res chain seq x y z
N MET A 1 77.55 0.82 -7.51
CA MET A 1 76.61 -0.23 -7.05
C MET A 1 76.37 -0.03 -5.55
N VAL A 2 75.39 -0.71 -4.95
CA VAL A 2 74.88 -0.49 -3.56
C VAL A 2 74.09 0.82 -3.39
N LYS A 3 72.97 0.74 -2.63
CA LYS A 3 72.16 1.87 -2.13
C LYS A 3 71.56 1.48 -0.78
N LYS A 4 71.84 2.24 0.29
CA LYS A 4 71.00 2.30 1.52
C LYS A 4 71.26 3.60 2.33
N TRP A 5 70.17 4.32 2.60
CA TRP A 5 69.80 4.98 3.87
C TRP A 5 70.41 6.32 4.33
N ILE A 6 69.69 6.94 5.29
CA ILE A 6 69.91 8.22 6.01
C ILE A 6 69.58 9.48 5.17
N GLY A 7 68.95 10.57 5.66
CA GLY A 7 68.35 10.88 6.98
C GLY A 7 67.74 12.32 7.02
N VAL A 8 66.87 12.66 8.00
CA VAL A 8 65.90 13.80 7.99
C VAL A 8 66.35 15.11 8.70
N SER A 9 65.88 16.27 8.20
CA SER A 9 65.65 17.60 8.87
C SER A 9 64.72 18.49 7.97
N ALA A 10 63.91 19.50 8.35
CA ALA A 10 63.66 20.36 9.54
C ALA A 10 64.28 21.80 9.47
N LEU A 11 63.60 22.94 9.74
CA LEU A 11 62.15 23.25 9.90
C LEU A 11 61.82 24.80 9.89
N VAL A 12 60.59 25.18 9.46
CA VAL A 12 59.73 26.36 9.85
C VAL A 12 60.06 27.86 9.50
N ALA A 13 59.11 28.48 8.77
CA ALA A 13 58.52 29.85 8.68
C ALA A 13 59.24 31.20 8.99
N VAL A 14 58.81 32.27 8.26
CA VAL A 14 58.18 33.54 8.78
C VAL A 14 57.61 34.41 7.62
N LEU A 15 56.76 35.40 7.94
CA LEU A 15 55.91 36.25 7.07
C LEU A 15 56.54 37.59 6.58
N VAL A 16 55.76 38.32 5.76
CA VAL A 16 55.77 39.78 5.39
C VAL A 16 56.15 40.08 3.93
N GLY A 17 55.37 40.96 3.26
CA GLY A 17 55.67 41.44 1.90
C GLY A 17 54.55 42.13 1.09
N GLY A 18 53.32 42.19 1.58
CA GLY A 18 52.17 42.74 0.82
C GLY A 18 52.06 44.28 0.79
N TYR A 19 53.00 44.98 0.16
CA TYR A 19 52.96 46.44 0.01
C TYR A 19 53.88 46.95 -1.13
N PHE A 20 53.55 46.76 -2.42
CA PHE A 20 54.21 47.52 -3.53
C PHE A 20 53.55 47.43 -4.93
N ILE A 21 52.21 47.53 -5.04
CA ILE A 21 51.55 47.91 -6.32
C ILE A 21 50.59 49.06 -6.05
N VAL A 22 51.13 50.27 -6.17
CA VAL A 22 50.46 51.57 -6.00
C VAL A 22 50.87 52.44 -7.19
N GLU A 23 49.99 53.36 -7.61
CA GLU A 23 50.28 54.46 -8.54
C GLU A 23 50.90 54.10 -9.91
N ASN A 24 50.06 53.72 -10.87
CA ASN A 24 49.83 54.64 -12.01
C ASN A 24 48.62 54.27 -12.89
N LYS A 25 47.58 55.11 -12.85
CA LYS A 25 46.76 55.59 -13.99
C LYS A 25 45.49 56.29 -13.46
N PHE A 26 45.66 57.55 -13.06
CA PHE A 26 44.55 58.49 -12.89
C PHE A 26 44.56 59.43 -14.10
N SER A 27 43.45 59.51 -14.84
CA SER A 27 43.05 60.61 -15.75
C SER A 27 42.20 60.10 -16.92
N GLU A 28 40.90 59.94 -16.68
CA GLU A 28 39.83 60.52 -17.50
C GLU A 28 38.50 60.26 -16.78
N ALA A 29 37.67 61.29 -16.63
CA ALA A 29 36.43 61.23 -15.85
C ALA A 29 35.25 61.67 -16.72
N PRO A 30 34.40 60.74 -17.17
CA PRO A 30 33.10 61.07 -17.73
C PRO A 30 32.13 61.48 -16.62
N GLU A 31 31.43 62.55 -16.92
CA GLU A 31 30.32 63.21 -16.26
C GLU A 31 29.30 62.30 -15.52
N LEU A 32 28.77 62.80 -14.40
CA LEU A 32 27.77 62.13 -13.57
C LEU A 32 26.45 61.95 -14.33
N LEU A 33 26.11 60.71 -14.66
CA LEU A 33 24.71 60.29 -14.77
C LEU A 33 24.22 59.83 -13.40
N ALA A 34 23.19 60.49 -12.88
CA ALA A 34 22.45 60.00 -11.73
C ALA A 34 21.48 58.92 -12.21
N GLU A 35 21.88 57.65 -12.12
CA GLU A 35 20.89 56.57 -12.04
C GLU A 35 20.19 56.73 -10.68
N GLU A 36 18.89 57.02 -10.72
CA GLU A 36 18.04 56.91 -9.55
C GLU A 36 18.04 55.43 -9.15
N ILE A 37 18.55 55.14 -7.94
CA ILE A 37 18.43 53.80 -7.36
C ILE A 37 16.95 53.65 -7.01
N GLU A 38 16.19 53.06 -7.93
CA GLU A 38 14.83 52.62 -7.70
C GLU A 38 14.90 51.56 -6.59
N ILE A 39 14.54 51.96 -5.37
CA ILE A 39 14.43 51.03 -4.24
C ILE A 39 13.15 50.26 -4.51
N GLU A 40 13.26 49.11 -5.18
CA GLU A 40 12.21 48.11 -5.17
C GLU A 40 11.90 47.79 -3.70
N GLU A 41 10.74 48.24 -3.22
CA GLU A 41 10.19 47.76 -1.96
C GLU A 41 9.92 46.27 -2.13
N PHE A 42 10.85 45.46 -1.61
CA PHE A 42 10.64 44.03 -1.47
C PHE A 42 9.42 43.82 -0.58
N GLU A 43 8.25 43.63 -1.20
CA GLU A 43 7.06 43.16 -0.50
C GLU A 43 7.43 41.87 0.21
N ILE A 44 7.54 41.95 1.55
CA ILE A 44 7.68 40.79 2.39
C ILE A 44 6.34 40.08 2.29
N GLN A 45 6.27 39.08 1.40
CA GLN A 45 5.16 38.14 1.37
C GLN A 45 5.07 37.50 2.75
N GLU A 46 4.08 37.90 3.54
CA GLU A 46 3.74 37.19 4.78
C GLU A 46 3.48 35.74 4.41
N GLU A 47 4.18 34.79 5.05
CA GLU A 47 3.84 33.38 4.92
C GLU A 47 2.41 33.21 5.42
N GLU A 48 1.47 32.88 4.52
CA GLU A 48 0.08 32.65 4.91
C GLU A 48 0.04 31.50 5.92
N ASN A 49 -0.26 31.83 7.18
CA ASN A 49 -0.41 30.85 8.25
C ASN A 49 -1.73 30.09 8.03
N LEU A 50 -1.71 29.12 7.11
CA LEU A 50 -2.86 28.32 6.71
C LEU A 50 -3.00 27.09 7.62
N LEU A 51 -4.08 27.03 8.39
CA LEU A 51 -4.49 25.83 9.12
C LEU A 51 -5.78 25.30 8.50
N PHE A 52 -5.82 24.04 8.06
CA PHE A 52 -6.98 23.45 7.37
C PHE A 52 -7.44 24.23 6.10
N GLY A 53 -6.53 24.97 5.47
CA GLY A 53 -6.83 25.86 4.34
C GLY A 53 -7.49 27.19 4.72
N ILE A 54 -7.46 27.55 6.01
CA ILE A 54 -7.99 28.81 6.56
C ILE A 54 -6.80 29.65 7.02
N ASN A 55 -6.72 30.93 6.62
CA ASN A 55 -5.74 31.86 7.16
C ASN A 55 -6.07 32.18 8.63
N ILE A 56 -5.12 31.93 9.54
CA ILE A 56 -5.31 32.07 10.99
C ILE A 56 -4.77 33.39 11.58
N ASN A 57 -4.28 34.31 10.74
CA ASN A 57 -3.85 35.63 11.20
C ASN A 57 -5.04 36.37 11.85
N GLY A 58 -4.95 36.65 13.15
CA GLY A 58 -6.04 37.26 13.94
C GLY A 58 -7.10 36.27 14.46
N LEU A 59 -6.88 34.95 14.37
CA LEU A 59 -7.77 33.92 14.93
C LEU A 59 -7.11 33.19 16.11
N GLN A 60 -7.74 33.25 17.28
CA GLN A 60 -7.40 32.39 18.41
C GLN A 60 -7.76 30.93 18.11
N ILE A 61 -6.75 30.06 18.10
CA ILE A 61 -6.87 28.62 17.89
C ILE A 61 -7.18 27.93 19.23
N THR A 62 -8.23 27.11 19.29
CA THR A 62 -8.52 26.23 20.43
C THR A 62 -8.69 24.78 19.96
N GLU A 63 -7.66 23.96 20.18
CA GLU A 63 -7.72 22.52 19.96
C GLU A 63 -8.46 21.79 21.09
N GLY A 64 -9.06 20.64 20.78
CA GLY A 64 -9.74 19.79 21.75
C GLY A 64 -9.95 18.36 21.29
N ILE A 65 -10.42 17.51 22.21
CA ILE A 65 -10.77 16.11 21.94
C ILE A 65 -12.22 15.88 22.38
N VAL A 66 -13.04 15.31 21.49
CA VAL A 66 -14.46 15.04 21.72
C VAL A 66 -14.66 14.13 22.93
N GLY A 67 -15.31 14.66 23.97
CA GLY A 67 -15.66 13.96 25.20
C GLY A 67 -16.80 12.95 25.05
N LYS A 68 -17.03 12.14 26.09
CA LYS A 68 -18.10 11.13 26.08
C LYS A 68 -19.46 11.80 25.99
N ASN A 69 -20.28 11.38 25.03
CA ASN A 69 -21.61 11.93 24.73
C ASN A 69 -21.60 13.43 24.34
N GLN A 70 -20.44 14.00 24.01
CA GLN A 70 -20.36 15.39 23.58
C GLN A 70 -20.89 15.53 22.15
N THR A 71 -21.82 16.47 21.96
CA THR A 71 -22.44 16.83 20.68
C THR A 71 -21.90 18.15 20.15
N LEU A 72 -22.10 18.45 18.86
CA LEU A 72 -21.75 19.76 18.26
C LEU A 72 -22.21 20.96 19.12
N SER A 73 -23.46 20.93 19.61
CA SER A 73 -24.00 22.02 20.44
C SER A 73 -23.22 22.20 21.75
N SER A 74 -22.85 21.10 22.41
CA SER A 74 -22.02 21.12 23.63
C SER A 74 -20.51 21.32 23.36
N ILE A 75 -20.07 21.31 22.11
CA ILE A 75 -18.71 21.74 21.73
C ILE A 75 -18.71 23.25 21.49
N LEU A 76 -19.72 23.80 20.83
CA LEU A 76 -19.75 25.20 20.38
C LEU A 76 -20.40 26.19 21.35
N SER A 77 -21.25 25.73 22.27
CA SER A 77 -21.87 26.60 23.28
C SER A 77 -20.87 27.39 24.17
N PRO A 78 -19.69 26.84 24.57
CA PRO A 78 -18.65 27.62 25.24
C PRO A 78 -18.03 28.74 24.41
N PHE A 79 -18.12 28.67 23.07
CA PHE A 79 -17.57 29.64 22.12
C PHE A 79 -18.65 30.60 21.59
N ASN A 80 -19.69 30.83 22.41
CA ASN A 80 -20.81 31.77 22.20
C ASN A 80 -21.57 31.61 20.87
N VAL A 81 -21.48 30.47 20.19
CA VAL A 81 -22.20 30.21 18.93
C VAL A 81 -23.70 30.04 19.20
N PRO A 82 -24.59 30.84 18.59
CA PRO A 82 -26.04 30.73 18.78
C PRO A 82 -26.60 29.35 18.41
N TYR A 83 -27.62 28.88 19.13
CA TYR A 83 -28.24 27.58 18.88
C TYR A 83 -28.88 27.51 17.48
N GLU A 84 -29.39 28.64 17.00
CA GLU A 84 -29.98 28.83 15.68
C GLU A 84 -28.96 28.59 14.56
N ILE A 85 -27.70 28.99 14.75
CA ILE A 85 -26.59 28.72 13.82
C ILE A 85 -26.24 27.23 13.88
N ILE A 86 -26.14 26.66 15.08
CA ILE A 86 -25.80 25.24 15.29
C ILE A 86 -26.84 24.31 14.67
N ASP A 87 -28.14 24.59 14.81
CA ASP A 87 -29.22 23.79 14.20
C ASP A 87 -29.26 23.95 12.67
N GLN A 88 -29.05 25.16 12.13
CA GLN A 88 -28.95 25.37 10.68
C GLN A 88 -27.77 24.62 10.07
N ILE A 89 -26.60 24.66 10.72
CA ILE A 89 -25.41 23.94 10.28
C ILE A 89 -25.59 22.43 10.44
N ALA A 90 -26.18 21.94 11.53
CA ALA A 90 -26.51 20.52 11.71
C ALA A 90 -27.47 19.98 10.62
N ARG A 91 -28.33 20.84 10.05
CA ARG A 91 -29.19 20.50 8.90
C ARG A 91 -28.43 20.55 7.57
N LYS A 92 -27.74 21.66 7.28
CA LYS A 92 -26.99 21.85 6.02
C LYS A 92 -25.87 20.83 5.85
N SER A 93 -25.11 20.56 6.90
CA SER A 93 -23.96 19.64 6.89
C SER A 93 -24.34 18.21 6.53
N LYS A 94 -25.58 17.78 6.75
CA LYS A 94 -26.01 16.38 6.73
C LYS A 94 -25.56 15.56 5.52
N ASP A 95 -25.50 16.17 4.34
CA ASP A 95 -25.14 15.50 3.09
C ASP A 95 -23.60 15.49 2.83
N VAL A 96 -22.83 16.32 3.54
CA VAL A 96 -21.35 16.34 3.59
C VAL A 96 -20.84 15.51 4.77
N PHE A 97 -21.32 15.82 5.98
CA PHE A 97 -21.06 15.13 7.23
C PHE A 97 -22.25 15.23 8.20
N ASP A 98 -22.85 14.09 8.52
CA ASP A 98 -23.89 13.98 9.57
C ASP A 98 -23.28 14.18 10.96
N VAL A 99 -23.54 15.33 11.58
CA VAL A 99 -22.99 15.73 12.90
C VAL A 99 -23.28 14.75 14.05
N ARG A 100 -24.21 13.82 13.88
CA ARG A 100 -24.46 12.72 14.84
C ARG A 100 -23.40 11.62 14.80
N LYS A 101 -22.46 11.71 13.84
CA LYS A 101 -21.25 10.87 13.71
C LYS A 101 -20.01 11.52 14.35
N ILE A 102 -20.15 12.69 15.01
CA ILE A 102 -19.11 13.21 15.91
C ILE A 102 -18.87 12.15 16.99
N ALA A 103 -17.64 11.63 17.05
CA ALA A 103 -17.30 10.44 17.81
C ALA A 103 -16.31 10.74 18.94
N PHE A 104 -16.46 10.02 20.05
CA PHE A 104 -15.56 10.11 21.20
C PHE A 104 -14.10 9.87 20.80
N ASN A 105 -13.18 10.62 21.44
CA ASN A 105 -11.73 10.53 21.23
C ASN A 105 -11.31 10.84 19.78
N LYS A 106 -11.87 11.93 19.23
CA LYS A 106 -11.49 12.54 17.96
C LYS A 106 -11.07 13.99 18.19
N LYS A 107 -10.07 14.46 17.43
CA LYS A 107 -9.62 15.85 17.47
C LYS A 107 -10.72 16.77 16.93
N PHE A 108 -10.76 17.99 17.45
CA PHE A 108 -11.45 19.11 16.86
C PHE A 108 -10.67 20.40 17.11
N THR A 109 -10.88 21.41 16.28
CA THR A 109 -10.34 22.75 16.46
C THR A 109 -11.46 23.77 16.31
N VAL A 110 -11.48 24.78 17.19
CA VAL A 110 -12.35 25.96 17.07
C VAL A 110 -11.45 27.17 16.81
N LEU A 111 -11.82 27.99 15.82
CA LEU A 111 -11.15 29.26 15.53
C LEU A 111 -12.10 30.41 15.84
N THR A 112 -11.63 31.34 16.68
CA THR A 112 -12.38 32.50 17.16
C THR A 112 -11.58 33.77 16.89
N PRO A 113 -12.14 34.80 16.24
CA PRO A 113 -11.41 36.06 16.02
C PRO A 113 -10.96 36.72 17.33
N GLU A 114 -9.78 37.34 17.33
CA GLU A 114 -9.23 38.00 18.52
C GLU A 114 -10.08 39.20 19.01
N ASP A 115 -10.92 39.77 18.15
CA ASP A 115 -11.85 40.86 18.46
C ASP A 115 -13.27 40.39 18.87
N SER A 116 -13.52 39.07 18.85
CA SER A 116 -14.85 38.47 19.03
C SER A 116 -14.85 37.39 20.11
N SER A 117 -15.99 37.22 20.79
CA SER A 117 -16.21 36.05 21.66
C SER A 117 -16.94 34.89 20.97
N GLN A 118 -17.38 35.07 19.71
CA GLN A 118 -18.10 34.06 18.92
C GLN A 118 -17.14 33.42 17.91
N ALA A 119 -17.05 32.09 17.91
CA ALA A 119 -16.26 31.36 16.92
C ALA A 119 -16.77 31.56 15.47
N GLN A 120 -15.82 31.63 14.52
CA GLN A 120 -16.09 31.65 13.08
C GLN A 120 -15.97 30.26 12.45
N PHE A 121 -15.05 29.42 12.92
CA PHE A 121 -14.83 28.10 12.33
C PHE A 121 -14.84 26.99 13.37
N PHE A 122 -15.47 25.87 13.01
CA PHE A 122 -15.30 24.59 13.68
C PHE A 122 -14.71 23.60 12.69
N ILE A 123 -13.64 22.92 13.08
CA ILE A 123 -13.00 21.86 12.29
C ILE A 123 -13.07 20.57 13.10
N TYR A 124 -13.50 19.48 12.46
CA TYR A 124 -13.62 18.16 13.09
C TYR A 124 -12.92 17.08 12.27
N GLU A 125 -12.16 16.22 12.95
CA GLU A 125 -11.32 15.18 12.34
C GLU A 125 -11.89 13.78 12.60
N PRO A 126 -12.79 13.25 11.74
CA PRO A 126 -13.34 11.91 11.92
C PRO A 126 -12.29 10.79 11.80
N ASN A 127 -11.22 10.99 11.03
CA ASN A 127 -10.08 10.08 10.93
C ASN A 127 -8.80 10.86 10.57
N PRO A 128 -7.59 10.26 10.67
CA PRO A 128 -6.33 10.99 10.44
C PRO A 128 -6.18 11.61 9.03
N SER A 129 -6.90 11.09 8.03
CA SER A 129 -6.74 11.49 6.62
C SER A 129 -7.72 12.56 6.15
N GLU A 130 -8.77 12.87 6.92
CA GLU A 130 -9.83 13.79 6.47
C GLU A 130 -10.29 14.72 7.60
N TYR A 131 -10.70 15.92 7.22
CA TYR A 131 -11.28 16.90 8.13
C TYR A 131 -12.53 17.53 7.52
N VAL A 132 -13.44 17.98 8.38
CA VAL A 132 -14.68 18.66 8.01
C VAL A 132 -14.65 20.05 8.61
N VAL A 133 -14.73 21.07 7.76
CA VAL A 133 -14.80 22.48 8.16
C VAL A 133 -16.25 22.92 8.11
N PHE A 134 -16.66 23.61 9.17
CA PHE A 134 -17.97 24.26 9.31
C PHE A 134 -17.70 25.76 9.51
N LYS A 135 -17.99 26.57 8.49
CA LYS A 135 -18.01 28.04 8.60
C LYS A 135 -19.29 28.44 9.32
N LEU A 136 -19.15 29.08 10.48
CA LEU A 136 -20.23 29.37 11.43
C LEU A 136 -20.97 30.67 11.09
N ASP A 137 -20.35 31.53 10.28
CA ASP A 137 -20.85 32.78 9.73
C ASP A 137 -21.62 32.58 8.41
N ASP A 138 -20.94 32.10 7.36
CA ASP A 138 -21.52 31.84 6.03
C ASP A 138 -22.44 30.60 6.00
N LEU A 139 -22.41 29.81 7.08
CA LEU A 139 -23.13 28.54 7.19
C LEU A 139 -22.76 27.57 6.05
N GLU A 140 -21.48 27.56 5.65
CA GLU A 140 -20.88 26.67 4.64
C GLU A 140 -20.22 25.47 5.33
N ILE A 141 -20.32 24.28 4.73
CA ILE A 141 -19.70 23.06 5.24
C ILE A 141 -19.04 22.34 4.08
N TYR A 142 -17.75 22.05 4.22
CA TYR A 142 -16.96 21.30 3.25
C TYR A 142 -16.08 20.26 3.97
N LYS A 143 -15.58 19.29 3.21
CA LYS A 143 -14.75 18.19 3.70
C LYS A 143 -13.57 18.02 2.75
N GLU A 144 -12.37 18.01 3.32
CA GLU A 144 -11.12 17.83 2.58
C GLU A 144 -10.31 16.65 3.14
N GLU A 145 -9.36 16.19 2.33
CA GLU A 145 -8.30 15.28 2.79
C GLU A 145 -7.09 16.10 3.26
N LYS A 146 -6.41 15.63 4.31
CA LYS A 146 -5.15 16.24 4.77
C LYS A 146 -4.03 15.99 3.74
N PRO A 147 -3.06 16.90 3.58
CA PRO A 147 -1.92 16.67 2.69
C PRO A 147 -1.18 15.39 3.10
N VAL A 148 -0.98 14.49 2.13
CA VAL A 148 -0.34 13.19 2.34
C VAL A 148 1.13 13.25 1.93
N GLU A 149 2.03 13.08 2.88
CA GLU A 149 3.44 12.86 2.58
C GLU A 149 3.65 11.40 2.11
N LEU A 150 4.44 11.22 1.05
CA LEU A 150 4.85 9.90 0.56
C LEU A 150 6.27 9.57 1.02
N ARG A 151 6.40 9.11 2.26
CA ARG A 151 7.69 8.74 2.85
C ARG A 151 8.21 7.45 2.22
N HIS A 152 9.33 7.53 1.50
CA HIS A 152 10.00 6.36 0.91
C HIS A 152 10.68 5.52 2.01
N VAL A 153 10.48 4.20 1.97
CA VAL A 153 10.95 3.26 2.99
C VAL A 153 11.64 2.05 2.36
N GLU A 154 12.87 1.81 2.81
CA GLU A 154 13.66 0.62 2.49
C GLU A 154 13.88 -0.21 3.76
N LYS A 155 13.63 -1.51 3.70
CA LYS A 155 13.83 -2.44 4.83
C LYS A 155 14.39 -3.77 4.34
N GLY A 156 15.39 -4.29 5.05
CA GLY A 156 15.94 -5.62 4.84
C GLY A 156 16.12 -6.37 6.16
N GLY A 157 15.91 -7.69 6.15
CA GLY A 157 16.02 -8.49 7.36
C GLY A 157 16.14 -9.99 7.09
N VAL A 158 16.56 -10.71 8.13
CA VAL A 158 16.65 -12.19 8.11
C VAL A 158 15.43 -12.79 8.79
N ILE A 159 14.89 -13.87 8.24
CA ILE A 159 13.85 -14.68 8.88
C ILE A 159 14.48 -15.44 10.06
N THR A 160 13.99 -15.18 11.27
CA THR A 160 14.37 -15.90 12.50
C THR A 160 13.21 -16.68 13.10
N ASP A 161 11.97 -16.39 12.74
CA ASP A 161 10.79 -17.19 13.08
C ASP A 161 9.82 -17.31 11.89
N ASN A 162 9.04 -16.25 11.62
CA ASN A 162 8.08 -16.19 10.51
C ASN A 162 8.07 -14.80 9.87
N LEU A 163 7.62 -14.72 8.60
CA LEU A 163 7.60 -13.48 7.81
C LEU A 163 6.99 -12.30 8.58
N SER A 164 5.77 -12.48 9.08
CA SER A 164 5.01 -11.42 9.75
C SER A 164 5.70 -10.94 11.03
N PHE A 165 6.27 -11.84 11.83
CA PHE A 165 7.04 -11.48 13.03
C PHE A 165 8.31 -10.69 12.69
N ASN A 166 9.11 -11.17 11.73
CA ASN A 166 10.36 -10.52 11.35
C ASN A 166 10.11 -9.17 10.65
N MET A 167 9.07 -9.02 9.82
CA MET A 167 8.71 -7.77 9.17
C MET A 167 8.09 -6.74 10.13
N ASN A 168 7.15 -7.14 11.02
CA ASN A 168 6.58 -6.23 12.03
C ASN A 168 7.68 -5.66 12.96
N ARG A 169 8.71 -6.45 13.31
CA ARG A 169 9.86 -5.97 14.10
C ARG A 169 10.68 -4.87 13.43
N LEU A 170 10.61 -4.74 12.10
CA LEU A 170 11.24 -3.64 11.36
C LEU A 170 10.33 -2.40 11.20
N GLY A 171 9.11 -2.45 11.76
CA GLY A 171 8.08 -1.42 11.64
C GLY A 171 7.17 -1.56 10.41
N ILE A 172 7.30 -2.64 9.63
CA ILE A 172 6.49 -2.84 8.41
C ILE A 172 5.08 -3.27 8.81
N THR A 173 4.07 -2.62 8.22
CA THR A 173 2.65 -2.86 8.53
C THR A 173 2.14 -4.21 8.00
N ASN A 174 1.10 -4.76 8.63
CA ASN A 174 0.48 -6.02 8.19
C ASN A 174 -0.03 -5.96 6.74
N ASP A 175 -0.57 -4.82 6.30
CA ASP A 175 -1.05 -4.62 4.93
C ASP A 175 0.09 -4.76 3.90
N MET A 176 1.29 -4.26 4.21
CA MET A 176 2.49 -4.42 3.38
C MET A 176 3.07 -5.83 3.47
N ILE A 177 2.94 -6.50 4.63
CA ILE A 177 3.31 -7.91 4.79
C ILE A 177 2.42 -8.83 3.93
N ASP A 178 1.12 -8.56 3.88
CA ASP A 178 0.17 -9.29 3.03
C ASP A 178 0.45 -9.03 1.53
N GLN A 179 0.71 -7.77 1.12
CA GLN A 179 1.15 -7.48 -0.26
C GLN A 179 2.44 -8.21 -0.65
N PHE A 180 3.44 -8.23 0.25
CA PHE A 180 4.69 -8.94 0.03
C PHE A 180 4.47 -10.46 -0.07
N ALA A 181 3.62 -11.02 0.79
CA ALA A 181 3.28 -12.44 0.76
C ALA A 181 2.53 -12.83 -0.54
N ASP A 182 1.60 -12.01 -1.02
CA ASP A 182 0.89 -12.23 -2.29
C ASP A 182 1.84 -12.11 -3.50
N LEU A 183 2.82 -11.20 -3.46
CA LEU A 183 3.82 -11.03 -4.52
C LEU A 183 4.73 -12.27 -4.66
N PHE A 184 5.24 -12.81 -3.54
CA PHE A 184 6.20 -13.93 -3.55
C PHE A 184 5.58 -15.32 -3.39
N GLY A 185 4.29 -15.43 -3.03
CA GLY A 185 3.60 -16.71 -2.76
C GLY A 185 3.54 -17.70 -3.94
N TRP A 186 3.92 -17.25 -5.14
CA TRP A 186 4.11 -18.09 -6.33
C TRP A 186 5.44 -18.83 -6.44
N TYR A 187 6.43 -18.42 -5.63
CA TYR A 187 7.79 -18.92 -5.61
C TYR A 187 8.13 -19.52 -4.23
N VAL A 188 7.65 -18.89 -3.16
CA VAL A 188 7.96 -19.25 -1.76
C VAL A 188 6.69 -19.73 -1.05
N ASN A 189 6.78 -20.88 -0.36
CA ASN A 189 5.73 -21.29 0.57
C ASN A 189 6.05 -20.72 1.96
N PHE A 190 5.33 -19.66 2.35
CA PHE A 190 5.52 -18.98 3.63
C PHE A 190 5.19 -19.83 4.88
N GLN A 191 4.51 -20.98 4.72
CA GLN A 191 4.35 -21.96 5.81
C GLN A 191 5.59 -22.87 6.01
N GLY A 192 6.61 -22.74 5.16
CA GLY A 192 7.80 -23.59 5.13
C GLY A 192 9.11 -22.81 4.91
N LEU A 193 9.16 -21.58 5.44
CA LEU A 193 10.37 -20.76 5.53
C LEU A 193 11.46 -21.45 6.35
N GLN A 194 12.71 -21.03 6.15
CA GLN A 194 13.86 -21.46 6.94
C GLN A 194 14.50 -20.26 7.64
N LYS A 195 15.08 -20.52 8.82
CA LYS A 195 15.86 -19.51 9.53
C LYS A 195 17.12 -19.23 8.71
N GLY A 196 17.37 -17.96 8.38
CA GLY A 196 18.42 -17.56 7.43
C GLY A 196 17.92 -17.25 6.01
N ASP A 197 16.64 -17.47 5.69
CA ASP A 197 16.04 -16.84 4.50
C ASP A 197 16.07 -15.31 4.65
N VAL A 198 16.31 -14.56 3.57
CA VAL A 198 16.49 -13.09 3.60
C VAL A 198 15.38 -12.40 2.81
N PHE A 199 14.86 -11.28 3.32
CA PHE A 199 13.93 -10.42 2.59
C PHE A 199 14.44 -8.98 2.50
N LYS A 200 14.08 -8.29 1.42
CA LYS A 200 14.25 -6.84 1.26
C LYS A 200 13.04 -6.26 0.53
N VAL A 201 12.58 -5.07 0.92
CA VAL A 201 11.44 -4.37 0.30
C VAL A 201 11.68 -2.86 0.24
N VAL A 202 11.23 -2.26 -0.86
CA VAL A 202 11.14 -0.82 -1.12
C VAL A 202 9.67 -0.49 -1.36
N TYR A 203 9.14 0.50 -0.65
CA TYR A 203 7.76 0.97 -0.78
C TYR A 203 7.64 2.42 -0.28
N LYS A 204 6.49 3.07 -0.48
CA LYS A 204 6.17 4.35 0.18
C LYS A 204 5.06 4.18 1.22
N GLU A 205 5.22 4.86 2.33
CA GLU A 205 4.21 5.03 3.37
C GLU A 205 3.44 6.32 3.09
N LYS A 206 2.11 6.27 3.27
CA LYS A 206 1.27 7.46 3.34
C LYS A 206 1.32 7.97 4.77
N VAL A 207 1.97 9.12 4.97
CA VAL A 207 2.16 9.74 6.27
C VAL A 207 1.35 11.03 6.34
N ILE A 208 0.66 11.24 7.46
CA ILE A 208 -0.09 12.45 7.77
C ILE A 208 0.11 12.74 9.26
N GLU A 209 0.60 13.93 9.62
CA GLU A 209 0.92 14.30 11.02
C GLU A 209 1.79 13.23 11.72
N ASP A 210 2.91 12.85 11.07
CA ASP A 210 3.82 11.75 11.44
C ASP A 210 3.19 10.33 11.52
N GLN A 211 1.87 10.20 11.50
CA GLN A 211 1.17 8.92 11.54
C GLN A 211 1.16 8.26 10.15
N VAL A 212 1.59 7.00 10.08
CA VAL A 212 1.37 6.15 8.90
C VAL A 212 -0.12 5.82 8.82
N VAL A 213 -0.82 6.40 7.84
CA VAL A 213 -2.24 6.16 7.58
C VAL A 213 -2.48 5.08 6.52
N GLY A 214 -1.43 4.67 5.83
CA GLY A 214 -1.47 3.63 4.81
C GLY A 214 -0.15 3.50 4.05
N ILE A 215 -0.22 2.84 2.90
CA ILE A 215 0.93 2.50 2.04
C ILE A 215 0.56 2.74 0.57
N THR A 216 1.57 2.85 -0.28
CA THR A 216 1.44 2.62 -1.73
C THR A 216 1.63 1.15 -2.06
N ASP A 217 1.60 0.80 -3.34
CA ASP A 217 2.20 -0.43 -3.85
C ASP A 217 3.72 -0.49 -3.57
N ILE A 218 4.26 -1.70 -3.66
CA ILE A 218 5.71 -1.99 -3.61
C ILE A 218 6.44 -1.35 -4.81
N GLU A 219 7.63 -0.78 -4.60
CA GLU A 219 8.46 -0.18 -5.64
C GLU A 219 9.68 -1.04 -6.05
N ALA A 220 10.08 -1.99 -5.19
CA ALA A 220 10.99 -3.08 -5.52
C ALA A 220 10.97 -4.12 -4.38
N ALA A 221 11.22 -5.40 -4.67
CA ALA A 221 11.38 -6.38 -3.61
C ALA A 221 12.31 -7.55 -3.97
N TYR A 222 12.86 -8.18 -2.93
CA TYR A 222 13.73 -9.35 -3.03
C TYR A 222 13.40 -10.35 -1.91
N PHE A 223 13.46 -11.63 -2.26
CA PHE A 223 13.44 -12.72 -1.28
C PHE A 223 14.46 -13.80 -1.66
N GLN A 224 15.23 -14.27 -0.68
CA GLN A 224 16.12 -15.40 -0.80
C GLN A 224 15.55 -16.57 0.01
N HIS A 225 15.21 -17.67 -0.67
CA HIS A 225 14.71 -18.88 -0.04
C HIS A 225 15.63 -20.06 -0.35
N LYS A 226 16.20 -20.71 0.67
CA LYS A 226 17.09 -21.88 0.49
C LYS A 226 18.25 -21.65 -0.49
N GLY A 227 18.78 -20.42 -0.52
CA GLY A 227 19.84 -19.99 -1.44
C GLY A 227 19.39 -19.64 -2.87
N GLN A 228 18.12 -19.87 -3.23
CA GLN A 228 17.57 -19.34 -4.48
C GLN A 228 17.11 -17.89 -4.26
N GLU A 229 17.55 -17.00 -5.14
CA GLU A 229 17.15 -15.59 -5.14
C GLU A 229 15.93 -15.35 -6.03
N TYR A 230 15.07 -14.41 -5.62
CA TYR A 230 13.92 -13.92 -6.36
C TYR A 230 13.90 -12.39 -6.29
N HIS A 231 14.06 -11.73 -7.44
CA HIS A 231 13.91 -10.29 -7.59
C HIS A 231 12.56 -9.97 -8.23
N ALA A 232 11.79 -9.07 -7.62
CA ALA A 232 10.55 -8.54 -8.17
C ALA A 232 10.78 -7.08 -8.58
N ILE A 233 10.94 -6.87 -9.89
CA ILE A 233 11.21 -5.56 -10.51
C ILE A 233 9.91 -5.03 -11.12
N PRO A 234 9.41 -3.84 -10.76
CA PRO A 234 8.23 -3.27 -11.42
C PRO A 234 8.58 -2.75 -12.82
N PHE A 235 7.61 -2.83 -13.72
CA PHE A 235 7.68 -2.18 -15.04
C PHE A 235 6.26 -1.93 -15.55
N GLU A 236 6.03 -0.77 -16.18
CA GLU A 236 4.74 -0.45 -16.80
C GLU A 236 4.68 -1.02 -18.22
N GLN A 237 3.68 -1.87 -18.49
CA GLN A 237 3.44 -2.40 -19.82
C GLN A 237 1.94 -2.41 -20.10
N ASN A 238 1.54 -1.96 -21.30
CA ASN A 238 0.14 -1.86 -21.72
C ASN A 238 -0.75 -0.95 -20.82
N GLY A 239 -0.15 -0.02 -20.07
CA GLY A 239 -0.86 0.86 -19.13
C GLY A 239 -1.13 0.25 -17.75
N GLU A 240 -0.51 -0.89 -17.41
CA GLU A 240 -0.55 -1.46 -16.05
C GLU A 240 0.87 -1.78 -15.54
N VAL A 241 1.20 -1.31 -14.32
CA VAL A 241 2.45 -1.65 -13.64
C VAL A 241 2.40 -3.10 -13.17
N ASN A 242 3.36 -3.90 -13.61
CA ASN A 242 3.48 -5.32 -13.28
C ASN A 242 4.89 -5.64 -12.80
N PHE A 243 5.05 -6.73 -12.05
CA PHE A 243 6.35 -7.21 -11.59
C PHE A 243 6.92 -8.27 -12.53
N PHE A 244 8.24 -8.27 -12.68
CA PHE A 244 9.00 -9.17 -13.54
C PHE A 244 10.26 -9.70 -12.83
N ASP A 245 10.75 -10.86 -13.27
CA ASP A 245 12.04 -11.43 -12.86
C ASP A 245 13.23 -10.85 -13.66
N GLN A 246 14.45 -11.27 -13.36
CA GLN A 246 15.68 -10.69 -13.93
C GLN A 246 15.81 -10.96 -15.45
N GLU A 247 15.13 -12.01 -15.91
CA GLU A 247 15.01 -12.49 -17.28
C GLU A 247 13.84 -11.82 -18.03
N GLY A 248 13.01 -11.03 -17.33
CA GLY A 248 11.87 -10.30 -17.88
C GLY A 248 10.63 -11.16 -18.14
N ASN A 249 10.47 -12.30 -17.46
CA ASN A 249 9.19 -13.00 -17.37
C ASN A 249 8.33 -12.34 -16.28
N SER A 250 7.00 -12.38 -16.38
CA SER A 250 6.18 -11.80 -15.33
C SER A 250 6.24 -12.62 -14.03
N PHE A 251 6.49 -11.90 -12.94
CA PHE A 251 6.55 -12.42 -11.57
C PHE A 251 5.16 -12.84 -11.08
N LYS A 252 4.12 -12.17 -11.56
CA LYS A 252 2.73 -12.63 -11.43
C LYS A 252 2.45 -13.69 -12.50
N LYS A 253 1.95 -14.85 -12.08
CA LYS A 253 1.38 -15.85 -13.00
C LYS A 253 -0.04 -15.42 -13.33
N SER A 254 -0.62 -15.91 -14.43
CA SER A 254 -1.98 -15.55 -14.87
C SER A 254 -3.10 -15.93 -13.88
N PHE A 255 -2.75 -16.53 -12.74
CA PHE A 255 -3.63 -17.03 -11.70
C PHE A 255 -3.01 -16.78 -10.30
N LEU A 256 -3.78 -16.88 -9.22
CA LEU A 256 -3.38 -17.01 -7.80
C LEU A 256 -3.33 -18.48 -7.41
N ARG A 257 -2.50 -18.86 -6.42
CA ARG A 257 -2.34 -20.27 -6.01
C ARG A 257 -3.58 -20.84 -5.32
N ASP A 258 -4.21 -20.04 -4.47
CA ASP A 258 -5.28 -20.45 -3.57
C ASP A 258 -6.55 -19.59 -3.75
N PRO A 259 -7.70 -20.16 -4.14
CA PRO A 259 -8.94 -19.41 -4.43
C PRO A 259 -9.76 -19.02 -3.18
N VAL A 260 -9.29 -19.36 -1.98
CA VAL A 260 -10.04 -19.26 -0.70
C VAL A 260 -9.05 -19.37 0.47
N LYS A 261 -9.35 -18.73 1.61
CA LYS A 261 -8.61 -18.98 2.87
C LYS A 261 -9.11 -20.28 3.51
N TYR A 262 -8.29 -21.33 3.53
CA TYR A 262 -8.69 -22.68 3.98
C TYR A 262 -7.91 -23.21 5.19
N THR A 263 -8.47 -24.22 5.85
CA THR A 263 -7.84 -24.96 6.96
C THR A 263 -6.98 -26.14 6.47
N ARG A 264 -7.43 -26.84 5.41
CA ARG A 264 -6.70 -27.88 4.70
C ARG A 264 -7.35 -28.18 3.35
N ILE A 265 -6.60 -28.80 2.45
CA ILE A 265 -7.17 -29.53 1.30
C ILE A 265 -7.77 -30.84 1.82
N SER A 266 -9.09 -31.02 1.71
CA SER A 266 -9.80 -32.22 2.17
C SER A 266 -9.84 -33.33 1.12
N SER A 267 -9.73 -33.00 -0.17
CA SER A 267 -9.52 -33.96 -1.25
C SER A 267 -8.79 -33.32 -2.42
N LYS A 268 -7.74 -33.96 -2.90
CA LYS A 268 -7.05 -33.57 -4.15
C LYS A 268 -7.80 -34.08 -5.40
N TYR A 269 -7.33 -33.69 -6.58
CA TYR A 269 -7.71 -34.30 -7.84
C TYR A 269 -7.29 -35.78 -7.84
N ASN A 270 -8.19 -36.70 -8.19
CA ASN A 270 -7.92 -38.14 -8.14
C ASN A 270 -8.91 -38.92 -9.01
N LEU A 271 -8.42 -39.50 -10.11
CA LEU A 271 -9.21 -40.30 -11.06
C LEU A 271 -9.81 -41.59 -10.46
N ARG A 272 -9.32 -42.05 -9.30
CA ARG A 272 -9.73 -43.28 -8.61
C ARG A 272 -10.25 -43.01 -7.18
N ARG A 273 -10.75 -41.81 -6.87
CA ARG A 273 -11.34 -41.50 -5.55
C ARG A 273 -12.54 -42.41 -5.24
N PHE A 274 -12.65 -42.91 -4.01
CA PHE A 274 -13.91 -43.47 -3.50
C PHE A 274 -14.85 -42.33 -3.07
N HIS A 275 -16.07 -42.30 -3.60
CA HIS A 275 -17.04 -41.24 -3.34
C HIS A 275 -17.91 -41.59 -2.13
N PRO A 276 -17.82 -40.88 -0.98
CA PRO A 276 -18.50 -41.30 0.25
C PRO A 276 -20.03 -41.31 0.10
N VAL A 277 -20.63 -40.23 -0.43
CA VAL A 277 -22.10 -40.14 -0.62
C VAL A 277 -22.65 -41.21 -1.58
N GLN A 278 -21.99 -41.43 -2.72
CA GLN A 278 -22.45 -42.38 -3.75
C GLN A 278 -21.91 -43.81 -3.55
N LYS A 279 -21.16 -44.07 -2.47
CA LYS A 279 -20.54 -45.35 -2.07
C LYS A 279 -19.86 -46.13 -3.21
N ARG A 280 -19.21 -45.44 -4.15
CA ARG A 280 -18.57 -46.02 -5.35
C ARG A 280 -17.31 -45.28 -5.75
N TYR A 281 -16.40 -45.95 -6.45
CA TYR A 281 -15.27 -45.28 -7.10
C TYR A 281 -15.77 -44.35 -8.21
N LYS A 282 -15.32 -43.09 -8.19
CA LYS A 282 -15.65 -42.06 -9.18
C LYS A 282 -14.54 -41.00 -9.22
N PRO A 283 -14.06 -40.59 -10.39
CA PRO A 283 -13.08 -39.52 -10.52
C PRO A 283 -13.47 -38.25 -9.74
N HIS A 284 -12.52 -37.72 -8.98
CA HIS A 284 -12.57 -36.36 -8.47
C HIS A 284 -11.74 -35.47 -9.38
N LEU A 285 -12.41 -34.55 -10.07
CA LEU A 285 -11.85 -33.73 -11.15
C LEU A 285 -11.61 -32.27 -10.68
N GLY A 286 -11.21 -32.10 -9.43
CA GLY A 286 -10.99 -30.81 -8.78
C GLY A 286 -10.22 -30.97 -7.47
N THR A 287 -10.08 -29.88 -6.72
CA THR A 287 -9.50 -29.85 -5.37
C THR A 287 -10.52 -29.27 -4.40
N ASP A 288 -10.79 -30.00 -3.32
CA ASP A 288 -11.72 -29.64 -2.27
C ASP A 288 -10.95 -28.94 -1.14
N TYR A 289 -11.20 -27.65 -0.95
CA TYR A 289 -10.60 -26.81 0.09
C TYR A 289 -11.58 -26.65 1.28
N ALA A 290 -11.22 -27.17 2.45
CA ALA A 290 -12.06 -27.10 3.64
C ALA A 290 -11.91 -25.74 4.35
N ALA A 291 -12.96 -24.93 4.28
CA ALA A 291 -13.05 -23.58 4.84
C ALA A 291 -14.38 -23.40 5.59
N GLN A 292 -14.50 -22.34 6.38
CA GLN A 292 -15.73 -22.06 7.14
C GLN A 292 -16.86 -21.62 6.19
N PRO A 293 -18.14 -21.86 6.54
CA PRO A 293 -19.27 -21.26 5.83
C PRO A 293 -19.10 -19.73 5.76
N GLY A 294 -19.37 -19.14 4.60
CA GLY A 294 -19.26 -17.70 4.41
C GLY A 294 -17.86 -17.17 4.11
N THR A 295 -16.79 -17.97 4.19
CA THR A 295 -15.45 -17.52 3.74
C THR A 295 -15.47 -17.10 2.27
N GLU A 296 -14.80 -15.99 1.94
CA GLU A 296 -14.70 -15.47 0.58
C GLU A 296 -14.07 -16.46 -0.39
N ILE A 297 -14.66 -16.60 -1.57
CA ILE A 297 -14.09 -17.29 -2.73
C ILE A 297 -13.71 -16.22 -3.75
N ARG A 298 -12.43 -16.21 -4.13
CA ARG A 298 -11.82 -15.24 -5.05
C ARG A 298 -11.55 -15.92 -6.39
N THR A 299 -11.68 -15.19 -7.51
CA THR A 299 -11.23 -15.73 -8.81
C THR A 299 -9.71 -15.83 -8.80
N VAL A 300 -9.16 -16.95 -9.26
CA VAL A 300 -7.70 -17.09 -9.34
C VAL A 300 -7.11 -16.16 -10.40
N GLY A 301 -7.80 -15.80 -11.47
CA GLY A 301 -7.23 -14.96 -12.52
C GLY A 301 -8.26 -14.05 -13.18
N ASP A 302 -7.77 -13.08 -13.94
CA ASP A 302 -8.60 -12.20 -14.77
C ASP A 302 -9.42 -13.00 -15.77
N GLY A 303 -10.61 -12.51 -16.12
CA GLY A 303 -11.42 -13.19 -17.12
C GLY A 303 -12.84 -12.68 -17.21
N THR A 304 -13.70 -13.49 -17.81
CA THR A 304 -15.13 -13.23 -17.95
C THR A 304 -15.92 -14.40 -17.36
N VAL A 305 -16.89 -14.09 -16.50
CA VAL A 305 -17.87 -15.06 -16.01
C VAL A 305 -18.67 -15.60 -17.19
N VAL A 306 -18.64 -16.92 -17.38
CA VAL A 306 -19.39 -17.61 -18.45
C VAL A 306 -20.60 -18.37 -17.92
N GLU A 307 -20.57 -18.80 -16.65
CA GLU A 307 -21.71 -19.43 -15.98
C GLU A 307 -21.76 -18.96 -14.52
N ALA A 308 -22.93 -18.53 -14.04
CA ALA A 308 -23.19 -18.26 -12.63
C ALA A 308 -24.64 -18.67 -12.33
N ARG A 309 -24.84 -19.85 -11.71
CA ARG A 309 -26.18 -20.40 -11.41
C ARG A 309 -26.14 -21.53 -10.38
N PHE A 310 -27.31 -21.98 -9.96
CA PHE A 310 -27.50 -23.22 -9.19
C PHE A 310 -27.63 -24.45 -10.11
N THR A 311 -27.09 -25.61 -9.69
CA THR A 311 -27.54 -26.94 -10.15
C THR A 311 -27.53 -27.95 -9.00
N SER A 312 -28.34 -29.00 -9.08
CA SER A 312 -28.39 -30.06 -8.06
C SER A 312 -27.04 -30.74 -7.78
N ALA A 313 -26.20 -30.89 -8.81
CA ALA A 313 -24.87 -31.49 -8.65
C ALA A 313 -23.85 -30.51 -8.05
N ASN A 314 -23.73 -29.30 -8.61
CA ASN A 314 -22.67 -28.35 -8.26
C ASN A 314 -23.03 -27.41 -7.10
N GLY A 315 -24.30 -27.36 -6.69
CA GLY A 315 -24.83 -26.29 -5.85
C GLY A 315 -24.88 -24.97 -6.60
N ASN A 316 -24.79 -23.87 -5.84
CA ASN A 316 -24.44 -22.57 -6.40
C ASN A 316 -22.99 -22.62 -6.89
N PHE A 317 -22.75 -22.26 -8.15
CA PHE A 317 -21.42 -22.23 -8.72
C PHE A 317 -21.21 -21.05 -9.67
N VAL A 318 -19.94 -20.64 -9.78
CA VAL A 318 -19.45 -19.69 -10.79
C VAL A 318 -18.42 -20.40 -11.68
N LYS A 319 -18.33 -20.01 -12.95
CA LYS A 319 -17.36 -20.48 -13.94
C LYS A 319 -16.83 -19.31 -14.74
N ILE A 320 -15.52 -19.23 -14.92
CA ILE A 320 -14.82 -18.06 -15.47
C ILE A 320 -13.91 -18.54 -16.61
N LYS A 321 -14.10 -18.00 -17.82
CA LYS A 321 -13.14 -18.16 -18.92
C LYS A 321 -12.07 -17.10 -18.75
N HIS A 322 -10.81 -17.51 -18.72
CA HIS A 322 -9.67 -16.61 -18.60
C HIS A 322 -9.12 -16.27 -20.00
N ASN A 323 -8.89 -17.30 -20.82
CA ASN A 323 -8.56 -17.18 -22.24
C ASN A 323 -9.06 -18.45 -22.97
N ASP A 324 -8.66 -18.67 -24.22
CA ASP A 324 -9.10 -19.85 -25.01
C ASP A 324 -8.53 -21.18 -24.50
N THR A 325 -7.44 -21.16 -23.74
CA THR A 325 -6.84 -22.35 -23.11
C THR A 325 -7.48 -22.66 -21.75
N TYR A 326 -7.71 -21.65 -20.91
CA TYR A 326 -7.98 -21.83 -19.48
C TYR A 326 -9.36 -21.36 -19.03
N THR A 327 -9.97 -22.15 -18.13
CA THR A 327 -11.26 -21.86 -17.51
C THR A 327 -11.30 -22.44 -16.10
N THR A 328 -11.94 -21.76 -15.15
CA THR A 328 -12.08 -22.24 -13.77
C THR A 328 -13.54 -22.37 -13.35
N GLN A 329 -13.80 -23.24 -12.36
CA GLN A 329 -15.13 -23.46 -11.80
C GLN A 329 -15.06 -23.57 -10.27
N TYR A 330 -15.97 -22.91 -9.57
CA TYR A 330 -16.00 -22.75 -8.12
C TYR A 330 -17.38 -23.17 -7.62
N LEU A 331 -17.45 -24.28 -6.87
CA LEU A 331 -18.70 -24.99 -6.57
C LEU A 331 -19.11 -24.91 -5.10
N HIS A 332 -20.32 -25.38 -4.81
CA HIS A 332 -20.91 -25.61 -3.48
C HIS A 332 -21.11 -24.33 -2.64
N MET A 333 -21.06 -23.16 -3.27
CA MET A 333 -21.17 -21.87 -2.60
C MET A 333 -22.43 -21.77 -1.74
N SER A 334 -22.37 -21.03 -0.64
CA SER A 334 -23.57 -20.60 0.08
C SER A 334 -24.32 -19.56 -0.76
N LYS A 335 -23.59 -18.54 -1.23
CA LYS A 335 -24.10 -17.42 -2.03
C LYS A 335 -23.09 -17.04 -3.13
N ILE A 336 -23.59 -16.72 -4.32
CA ILE A 336 -22.82 -16.09 -5.40
C ILE A 336 -22.72 -14.58 -5.12
N ALA A 337 -21.58 -13.95 -5.39
CA ALA A 337 -21.41 -12.52 -5.14
C ALA A 337 -22.29 -11.65 -6.06
N SER A 338 -22.60 -10.43 -5.62
CA SER A 338 -23.42 -9.51 -6.43
C SER A 338 -22.73 -9.16 -7.75
N GLY A 339 -23.51 -8.94 -8.80
CA GLY A 339 -22.99 -8.65 -10.14
C GLY A 339 -22.38 -9.82 -10.91
N MET A 340 -22.17 -10.99 -10.28
CA MET A 340 -21.64 -12.18 -10.97
C MET A 340 -22.71 -12.84 -11.86
N LYS A 341 -22.70 -12.50 -13.14
CA LYS A 341 -23.57 -13.04 -14.20
C LYS A 341 -22.76 -13.30 -15.48
N PRO A 342 -23.24 -14.13 -16.42
CA PRO A 342 -22.56 -14.31 -17.71
C PRO A 342 -22.27 -12.97 -18.40
N GLY A 343 -21.04 -12.79 -18.87
CA GLY A 343 -20.55 -11.55 -19.46
C GLY A 343 -19.88 -10.56 -18.49
N THR A 344 -19.99 -10.74 -17.17
CA THR A 344 -19.27 -9.91 -16.19
C THR A 344 -17.76 -10.18 -16.28
N ARG A 345 -16.97 -9.14 -16.60
CA ARG A 345 -15.51 -9.16 -16.44
C ARG A 345 -15.15 -9.18 -14.95
N VAL A 346 -14.09 -9.89 -14.60
CA VAL A 346 -13.56 -9.97 -13.24
C VAL A 346 -12.04 -9.86 -13.25
N LYS A 347 -11.47 -9.17 -12.24
CA LYS A 347 -10.02 -9.13 -12.03
C LYS A 347 -9.55 -10.24 -11.09
N GLN A 348 -8.28 -10.66 -11.22
CA GLN A 348 -7.59 -11.56 -10.30
C GLN A 348 -7.83 -11.15 -8.83
N GLY A 349 -8.11 -12.11 -7.95
CA GLY A 349 -8.37 -11.85 -6.53
C GLY A 349 -9.77 -11.32 -6.19
N GLN A 350 -10.57 -10.90 -7.18
CA GLN A 350 -11.92 -10.40 -6.94
C GLN A 350 -12.83 -11.48 -6.33
N VAL A 351 -13.62 -11.10 -5.32
CA VAL A 351 -14.60 -11.99 -4.66
C VAL A 351 -15.76 -12.30 -5.61
N ILE A 352 -16.00 -13.59 -5.85
CA ILE A 352 -17.02 -14.12 -6.77
C ILE A 352 -18.13 -14.91 -6.06
N GLY A 353 -17.95 -15.23 -4.78
CA GLY A 353 -18.95 -15.89 -3.94
C GLY A 353 -18.40 -16.28 -2.58
N PHE A 354 -19.16 -17.08 -1.84
CA PHE A 354 -18.86 -17.44 -0.46
C PHE A 354 -19.01 -18.95 -0.22
N VAL A 355 -18.13 -19.54 0.59
CA VAL A 355 -18.10 -20.98 0.90
C VAL A 355 -19.43 -21.44 1.50
N GLY A 356 -19.83 -22.67 1.16
CA GLY A 356 -21.02 -23.31 1.67
C GLY A 356 -20.99 -24.83 1.47
N SER A 357 -22.16 -25.44 1.43
CA SER A 357 -22.33 -26.89 1.23
C SER A 357 -23.55 -27.19 0.33
N THR A 358 -23.76 -26.40 -0.72
CA THR A 358 -24.93 -26.56 -1.61
C THR A 358 -24.71 -27.64 -2.68
N GLY A 359 -25.78 -28.31 -3.11
CA GLY A 359 -25.67 -29.42 -4.09
C GLY A 359 -25.06 -30.69 -3.47
N LEU A 360 -24.27 -31.43 -4.23
CA LEU A 360 -23.67 -32.70 -3.77
C LEU A 360 -22.40 -32.51 -2.92
N ALA A 361 -22.53 -31.78 -1.81
CA ALA A 361 -21.49 -31.57 -0.80
C ALA A 361 -21.73 -32.42 0.46
N THR A 362 -20.65 -32.79 1.16
CA THR A 362 -20.71 -33.50 2.47
C THR A 362 -20.60 -32.57 3.68
N GLY A 363 -20.33 -31.28 3.44
CA GLY A 363 -20.06 -30.27 4.45
C GLY A 363 -19.36 -29.05 3.82
N PRO A 364 -19.08 -27.99 4.61
CA PRO A 364 -18.53 -26.74 4.10
C PRO A 364 -17.16 -26.89 3.42
N HIS A 365 -17.10 -26.59 2.12
CA HIS A 365 -15.87 -26.55 1.33
C HIS A 365 -16.06 -25.80 0.01
N LEU A 366 -14.96 -25.41 -0.63
CA LEU A 366 -14.94 -25.06 -2.04
C LEU A 366 -14.41 -26.27 -2.83
N CYS A 367 -15.21 -26.84 -3.73
CA CYS A 367 -14.68 -27.70 -4.80
C CYS A 367 -14.26 -26.80 -5.97
N PHE A 368 -12.95 -26.63 -6.14
CA PHE A 368 -12.34 -25.85 -7.22
C PHE A 368 -11.93 -26.76 -8.38
N ARG A 369 -12.21 -26.37 -9.62
CA ARG A 369 -11.89 -27.16 -10.81
C ARG A 369 -11.18 -26.29 -11.84
N PHE A 370 -9.96 -26.66 -12.19
CA PHE A 370 -9.18 -26.04 -13.25
C PHE A 370 -9.36 -26.80 -14.56
N TRP A 371 -9.58 -26.08 -15.66
CA TRP A 371 -9.77 -26.63 -16.99
C TRP A 371 -8.71 -26.08 -17.94
N LYS A 372 -8.09 -26.99 -18.71
CA LYS A 372 -7.12 -26.70 -19.77
C LYS A 372 -7.60 -27.36 -21.06
N ASN A 373 -7.74 -26.60 -22.14
CA ASN A 373 -8.22 -27.07 -23.46
C ASN A 373 -9.50 -27.93 -23.34
N GLY A 374 -10.49 -27.43 -22.59
CA GLY A 374 -11.77 -28.09 -22.36
C GLY A 374 -11.75 -29.34 -21.45
N LYS A 375 -10.61 -29.72 -20.86
CA LYS A 375 -10.47 -30.88 -19.97
C LYS A 375 -10.12 -30.46 -18.54
N GLN A 376 -10.68 -31.15 -17.54
CA GLN A 376 -10.37 -30.93 -16.13
C GLN A 376 -9.02 -31.56 -15.76
N VAL A 377 -8.12 -30.78 -15.19
CA VAL A 377 -6.74 -31.18 -14.84
C VAL A 377 -6.44 -30.95 -13.35
N ASP A 378 -5.36 -31.53 -12.84
CA ASP A 378 -4.94 -31.30 -11.44
C ASP A 378 -4.28 -29.92 -11.29
N TRP A 379 -5.05 -28.98 -10.74
CA TRP A 379 -4.61 -27.64 -10.36
C TRP A 379 -3.29 -27.61 -9.56
N LEU A 380 -3.07 -28.58 -8.67
CA LEU A 380 -1.91 -28.55 -7.79
C LEU A 380 -0.62 -28.92 -8.54
N ALA A 381 -0.73 -29.69 -9.63
CA ALA A 381 0.37 -30.16 -10.46
C ALA A 381 0.55 -29.38 -11.79
N GLU A 382 -0.45 -28.59 -12.20
CA GLU A 382 -0.42 -27.86 -13.47
C GLU A 382 0.68 -26.78 -13.50
N LYS A 383 1.51 -26.80 -14.56
CA LYS A 383 2.51 -25.77 -14.84
C LYS A 383 1.83 -24.61 -15.57
N LEU A 384 1.29 -23.70 -14.78
CA LEU A 384 0.66 -22.47 -15.26
C LEU A 384 1.70 -21.58 -15.96
N PRO A 385 1.33 -20.86 -17.03
CA PRO A 385 2.23 -19.88 -17.63
C PRO A 385 2.46 -18.69 -16.69
N PRO A 386 3.59 -17.98 -16.82
CA PRO A 386 3.67 -16.60 -16.33
C PRO A 386 2.62 -15.74 -17.05
N ALA A 387 2.28 -14.56 -16.49
CA ALA A 387 1.65 -13.53 -17.30
C ALA A 387 2.63 -13.03 -18.39
N ASP A 388 2.14 -12.23 -19.33
CA ASP A 388 2.91 -11.83 -20.52
C ASP A 388 4.26 -11.21 -20.12
N PRO A 389 5.39 -11.69 -20.69
CA PRO A 389 6.71 -11.18 -20.37
C PRO A 389 6.91 -9.74 -20.89
N ILE A 390 8.02 -9.12 -20.50
CA ILE A 390 8.49 -7.87 -21.10
C ILE A 390 8.56 -8.03 -22.63
N SER A 391 7.77 -7.22 -23.33
CA SER A 391 7.69 -7.21 -24.80
C SER A 391 9.03 -6.84 -25.42
N LYS A 392 9.26 -7.20 -26.69
CA LYS A 392 10.58 -7.02 -27.33
C LYS A 392 10.96 -5.54 -27.41
N GLU A 393 9.97 -4.69 -27.59
CA GLU A 393 10.03 -3.24 -27.70
C GLU A 393 10.43 -2.61 -26.35
N ASN A 394 9.96 -3.19 -25.24
CA ASN A 394 10.21 -2.73 -23.88
C ASN A 394 11.52 -3.26 -23.26
N ARG A 395 12.23 -4.20 -23.92
CA ARG A 395 13.40 -4.88 -23.34
C ARG A 395 14.51 -3.93 -22.88
N GLU A 396 14.85 -2.92 -23.67
CA GLU A 396 15.89 -1.95 -23.31
C GLU A 396 15.47 -1.00 -22.19
N ALA A 397 14.18 -0.66 -22.10
CA ALA A 397 13.65 0.15 -21.00
C ALA A 397 13.64 -0.65 -19.70
N PHE A 398 13.19 -1.91 -19.76
CA PHE A 398 13.23 -2.83 -18.62
C PHE A 398 14.64 -3.07 -18.11
N GLU A 399 15.64 -3.23 -18.99
CA GLU A 399 17.02 -3.47 -18.58
C GLU A 399 17.58 -2.33 -17.71
N ARG A 400 17.23 -1.07 -18.01
CA ARG A 400 17.60 0.09 -17.18
C ARG A 400 16.94 0.06 -15.81
N ILE A 401 15.62 -0.12 -15.75
CA ILE A 401 14.86 -0.20 -14.49
C ILE A 401 15.31 -1.40 -13.65
N LYS A 402 15.62 -2.54 -14.28
CA LYS A 402 16.21 -3.71 -13.61
C LYS A 402 17.54 -3.37 -12.95
N GLN A 403 18.46 -2.73 -13.66
CA GLN A 403 19.77 -2.38 -13.11
C GLN A 403 19.65 -1.37 -11.96
N GLU A 404 18.77 -0.37 -12.10
CA GLU A 404 18.43 0.57 -11.02
C GLU A 404 17.89 -0.16 -9.78
N LYS A 405 16.85 -0.99 -9.93
CA LYS A 405 16.19 -1.66 -8.79
C LYS A 405 17.02 -2.77 -8.17
N ILE A 406 17.84 -3.48 -8.93
CA ILE A 406 18.82 -4.43 -8.36
C ILE A 406 19.90 -3.68 -7.58
N HIS A 407 20.39 -2.54 -8.07
CA HIS A 407 21.36 -1.72 -7.33
C HIS A 407 20.76 -1.15 -6.03
N GLN A 408 19.52 -0.65 -6.10
CA GLN A 408 18.76 -0.20 -4.94
C GLN A 408 18.60 -1.33 -3.91
N ILE A 409 18.06 -2.49 -4.33
CA ILE A 409 17.93 -3.69 -3.49
C ILE A 409 19.28 -4.12 -2.89
N ALA A 410 20.38 -4.06 -3.63
CA ALA A 410 21.70 -4.43 -3.13
C ALA A 410 22.14 -3.53 -1.97
N GLY A 411 21.91 -2.22 -2.05
CA GLY A 411 22.26 -1.23 -1.04
C GLY A 411 21.49 -1.36 0.29
N ILE A 412 20.29 -1.92 0.29
CA ILE A 412 19.46 -2.05 1.52
C ILE A 412 20.17 -2.92 2.55
N LEU A 413 20.43 -2.37 3.74
CA LEU A 413 21.02 -3.10 4.85
C LEU A 413 20.09 -4.20 5.37
N VAL A 414 20.64 -5.39 5.59
CA VAL A 414 19.92 -6.52 6.19
C VAL A 414 20.11 -6.47 7.70
N GLN A 415 19.03 -6.29 8.45
CA GLN A 415 19.07 -6.28 9.91
C GLN A 415 19.00 -7.71 10.45
N GLU A 416 20.10 -8.17 11.05
CA GLU A 416 20.15 -9.40 11.85
C GLU A 416 19.70 -9.13 13.30
N GLU A 417 19.50 -10.18 14.09
CA GLU A 417 19.13 -10.02 15.49
C GLU A 417 20.28 -9.47 16.33
N GLU A 418 20.06 -8.31 16.97
CA GLU A 418 20.68 -8.03 18.26
C GLU A 418 20.36 -9.19 19.22
N LYS A 419 21.33 -10.08 19.41
CA LYS A 419 21.33 -10.98 20.55
C LYS A 419 21.37 -10.12 21.81
N LYS A 420 20.21 -9.95 22.45
CA LYS A 420 20.17 -9.56 23.85
C LYS A 420 20.98 -10.57 24.64
N LEU A 421 22.19 -10.16 25.02
CA LEU A 421 22.95 -10.76 26.10
C LEU A 421 22.12 -10.60 27.37
N LEU A 422 21.28 -11.60 27.64
CA LEU A 422 20.78 -11.87 28.97
C LEU A 422 22.02 -12.21 29.81
N ALA A 423 22.54 -11.21 30.51
CA ALA A 423 23.59 -11.41 31.49
C ALA A 423 23.03 -12.32 32.59
N GLU A 424 23.65 -13.48 32.77
CA GLU A 424 23.40 -14.34 33.91
C GLU A 424 23.87 -13.62 35.19
N ASN A 425 22.95 -13.44 36.14
CA ASN A 425 23.13 -12.92 37.50
C ASN A 425 22.16 -13.66 38.42
#